data_AF-A0A959PP97-F1
#
_entry.id   AF-A0A959PP97-F1
#
_cell.length_a   1.000
_cell.length_b   1.000
_cell.length_c   1.000
_cell.angle_alpha   90.00
_cell.angle_beta   90.00
_cell.angle_gamma   90.00
#
_symmetry.space_group_name_H-M   'P 1'
#
loop_
_entity.id
_entity.type
_entity.pdbx_description
1 polymer ?
#
loop_
_entity_poly.entity_id
_entity_poly.type
_entity_poly.pdbx_seq_one_letter_code
_entity_poly.pdbx_strand_id
1 'polypeptide(L)'
;MEQRKETDPYCSYQAKDSPDGKEVILEFFLSQSGEEKVVEFNLYHYRQVELNEGQKALAIFAFTKRSYGEDDMAAFSQTFDAKRTDYFYGMISLEKPAILLK
;
A
#
# COMPACT_ATOMS: atom_id res chain seq x y z
N MET A 1 4.26 12.65 -1.25
CA MET A 1 2.87 12.52 -1.72
C MET A 1 2.23 13.87 -2.01
N GLU A 2 2.31 14.86 -1.11
CA GLU A 2 1.74 16.21 -1.35
C GLU A 2 2.17 16.85 -2.67
N GLN A 3 3.48 16.95 -2.92
CA GLN A 3 3.99 17.47 -4.20
C GLN A 3 3.53 16.65 -5.43
N ARG A 4 3.29 15.34 -5.25
CA ARG A 4 2.83 14.48 -6.35
C ARG A 4 1.37 14.75 -6.70
N LYS A 5 0.52 15.07 -5.71
CA LYS A 5 -0.90 15.44 -5.92
C LYS A 5 -1.07 16.66 -6.82
N GLU A 6 -0.08 17.54 -6.90
CA GLU A 6 -0.11 18.72 -7.78
C GLU A 6 -0.10 18.34 -9.27
N THR A 7 0.43 17.17 -9.62
CA THR A 7 0.66 16.75 -11.02
C THR A 7 0.02 15.41 -11.38
N ASP A 8 -0.38 14.62 -10.38
CA ASP A 8 -0.96 13.30 -10.55
C ASP A 8 -2.39 13.28 -9.98
N PRO A 9 -3.42 13.33 -10.84
CA PRO A 9 -4.82 13.40 -10.41
C PRO A 9 -5.32 12.12 -9.72
N TYR A 10 -4.59 11.01 -9.84
CA TYR A 10 -4.90 9.76 -9.16
C TYR A 10 -4.17 9.63 -7.82
N CYS A 11 -3.21 10.52 -7.52
CA CYS A 11 -2.44 10.46 -6.29
C CYS A 11 -3.33 10.70 -5.06
N SER A 12 -3.38 9.71 -4.18
CA SER A 12 -4.05 9.80 -2.90
C SER A 12 -3.34 8.91 -1.90
N TYR A 13 -3.50 9.18 -0.60
CA TYR A 13 -3.01 8.28 0.44
C TYR A 13 -3.80 8.43 1.72
N GLN A 14 -3.75 7.38 2.53
CA GLN A 14 -4.18 7.37 3.92
C GLN A 14 -3.22 6.51 4.74
N ALA A 15 -2.99 6.90 5.99
CA ALA A 15 -2.25 6.10 6.95
C ALA A 15 -3.16 5.77 8.13
N LYS A 16 -3.03 4.57 8.66
CA LYS A 16 -3.70 4.13 9.88
C LYS A 16 -2.69 3.47 10.79
N ASP A 17 -2.47 4.09 11.95
CA ASP A 17 -1.60 3.56 12.99
C ASP A 17 -2.35 2.52 13.83
N SER A 18 -1.63 1.51 14.32
CA SER A 18 -2.15 0.62 15.35
C SER A 18 -2.29 1.37 16.69
N PRO A 19 -3.20 0.95 17.58
CA PRO A 19 -3.37 1.59 18.89
C PRO A 19 -2.11 1.58 19.76
N ASP A 20 -1.21 0.61 19.56
CA ASP A 20 0.07 0.50 20.27
C ASP A 20 1.23 1.24 19.60
N GLY A 21 0.98 1.86 18.44
CA GLY A 21 1.96 2.61 17.65
C GLY A 21 3.08 1.76 17.02
N LYS A 22 2.97 0.43 17.04
CA LYS A 22 4.00 -0.47 16.49
C LYS A 22 3.79 -0.81 15.02
N GLU A 23 2.61 -0.52 14.48
CA GLU A 23 2.26 -0.84 13.11
C GLU A 23 1.61 0.35 12.41
N VAL A 24 1.87 0.48 11.12
CA VAL A 24 1.26 1.49 10.26
C VAL A 24 0.82 0.81 8.98
N ILE A 25 -0.44 1.00 8.61
CA ILE A 25 -0.93 0.62 7.29
C ILE A 25 -1.01 1.89 6.45
N LEU A 26 -0.14 1.97 5.45
CA LEU A 26 -0.10 3.03 4.45
C LEU A 26 -0.77 2.51 3.19
N GLU A 27 -1.84 3.18 2.81
CA GLU A 27 -2.53 2.91 1.56
C GLU A 27 -2.38 4.13 0.66
N PHE A 28 -2.06 3.91 -0.61
CA PHE A 28 -1.86 5.01 -1.54
C PHE A 28 -2.07 4.61 -2.99
N PHE A 29 -2.43 5.61 -3.78
CA PHE A 29 -2.51 5.53 -5.24
C PHE A 29 -1.46 6.41 -5.88
N LEU A 30 -0.95 5.94 -7.02
CA LEU A 30 -0.07 6.69 -7.90
C LEU A 30 -0.48 6.40 -9.33
N SER A 31 -0.23 7.36 -10.21
CA SER A 31 -0.24 7.13 -11.64
C SER A 31 1.02 7.63 -12.32
N GLN A 32 1.27 7.06 -13.49
CA GLN A 32 2.26 7.53 -14.43
C GLN A 32 1.55 7.74 -15.76
N SER A 33 1.75 8.94 -16.31
CA SER A 33 1.39 9.30 -17.67
C SER A 33 2.68 9.39 -18.52
N GLY A 34 2.61 9.03 -19.79
CA GLY A 34 3.77 8.95 -20.68
C GLY A 34 3.57 7.88 -21.76
N GLU A 35 4.67 7.29 -22.25
CA GLU A 35 4.63 6.17 -23.20
C GLU A 35 3.86 4.97 -22.64
N GLU A 36 4.01 4.70 -21.34
CA GLU A 36 3.23 3.71 -20.61
C GLU A 36 2.35 4.40 -19.58
N LYS A 37 1.03 4.25 -19.74
CA LYS A 37 0.02 4.73 -18.79
C LYS A 37 -0.22 3.65 -17.75
N VAL A 38 0.03 3.97 -16.48
CA VAL A 38 -0.11 3.05 -15.35
C VAL A 38 -0.86 3.73 -14.21
N VAL A 39 -1.80 3.02 -13.61
CA VAL A 39 -2.34 3.37 -12.29
C VAL A 39 -2.03 2.23 -11.32
N GLU A 40 -1.63 2.59 -10.11
CA GLU A 40 -1.18 1.66 -9.10
C GLU A 40 -1.85 1.97 -7.77
N PHE A 41 -2.47 0.95 -7.21
CA PHE A 41 -2.86 0.92 -5.81
C PHE A 41 -1.79 0.17 -5.00
N ASN A 42 -1.44 0.73 -3.86
CA ASN A 42 -0.54 0.14 -2.90
C ASN A 42 -1.16 0.11 -1.51
N LEU A 43 -0.89 -0.98 -0.81
CA LEU A 43 -1.22 -1.17 0.59
C LEU A 43 -0.01 -1.79 1.28
N TYR A 44 0.67 -1.00 2.09
CA TYR A 44 1.90 -1.39 2.79
C TYR A 44 1.63 -1.44 4.28
N HIS A 45 1.89 -2.59 4.89
CA HIS A 45 1.78 -2.79 6.33
C HIS A 45 3.18 -2.83 6.94
N TYR A 46 3.55 -1.71 7.54
CA TYR A 46 4.77 -1.53 8.32
C TYR A 46 4.57 -2.06 9.72
N ARG A 47 5.53 -2.85 10.22
CA ARG A 47 5.47 -3.45 11.56
C ARG A 47 6.84 -3.41 12.22
N GLN A 48 6.91 -2.86 13.42
CA GLN A 48 8.09 -2.99 14.24
C GLN A 48 8.17 -4.43 14.75
N VAL A 49 9.25 -5.13 14.43
CA VAL A 49 9.52 -6.50 14.86
C VAL A 49 10.81 -6.53 15.68
N GLU A 50 10.91 -7.53 16.55
CA GLU A 50 12.13 -7.83 17.30
C GLU A 50 12.78 -9.06 16.68
N LEU A 51 14.07 -8.96 16.38
CA LEU A 51 14.89 -10.02 15.84
C LEU A 51 15.67 -10.70 16.97
N ASN A 52 16.60 -11.60 16.62
CA ASN A 52 17.50 -12.22 17.57
C ASN A 52 18.24 -11.15 18.40
N GLU A 53 18.53 -11.48 19.66
CA GLU A 53 19.29 -10.62 20.59
C GLU A 53 18.66 -9.24 20.86
N GLY A 54 17.35 -9.10 20.65
CA GLY A 54 16.59 -7.88 20.97
C GLY A 54 16.74 -6.74 19.97
N GLN A 55 17.30 -7.03 18.78
CA GLN A 55 17.45 -6.03 17.72
C GLN A 55 16.09 -5.65 17.13
N LYS A 56 15.77 -4.35 17.10
CA LYS A 56 14.54 -3.86 16.48
C LYS A 56 14.73 -3.76 14.96
N ALA A 57 13.73 -4.20 14.21
CA ALA A 57 13.66 -4.05 12.77
C ALA A 57 12.27 -3.60 12.32
N LEU A 58 12.19 -3.16 11.07
CA LEU A 58 10.93 -2.80 10.42
C LEU A 58 10.63 -3.82 9.32
N ALA A 59 9.55 -4.56 9.49
CA ALA A 59 9.01 -5.45 8.48
C ALA A 59 8.00 -4.69 7.61
N ILE A 60 8.02 -4.95 6.30
CA ILE A 60 7.04 -4.38 5.37
C ILE A 60 6.36 -5.54 4.65
N PHE A 61 5.04 -5.62 4.78
CA PHE A 61 4.22 -6.50 3.96
C PHE A 61 3.49 -5.64 2.92
N ALA A 62 3.82 -5.85 1.65
CA ALA A 62 3.36 -5.01 0.55
C ALA A 62 2.38 -5.77 -0.34
N PHE A 63 1.25 -5.14 -0.61
CA PHE A 63 0.31 -5.54 -1.66
C PHE A 63 0.19 -4.41 -2.66
N THR A 64 0.31 -4.75 -3.94
CA THR A 64 0.22 -3.80 -5.04
C THR A 64 -0.69 -4.36 -6.11
N LYS A 65 -1.57 -3.51 -6.66
CA LYS A 65 -2.38 -3.83 -7.82
C LYS A 65 -2.21 -2.74 -8.87
N ARG A 66 -1.84 -3.15 -10.09
CA ARG A 66 -1.59 -2.25 -11.21
C ARG A 66 -2.61 -2.47 -12.32
N SER A 67 -2.92 -1.39 -13.02
CA SER A 67 -3.59 -1.40 -14.30
C SER A 67 -2.78 -0.64 -15.33
N TYR A 68 -2.85 -1.07 -16.59
CA TYR A 68 -2.04 -0.56 -17.69
C TYR A 68 -2.96 -0.11 -18.83
N GLY A 69 -2.62 0.97 -19.52
CA GLY A 69 -3.40 1.48 -20.65
C GLY A 69 -4.49 2.48 -20.22
N GLU A 70 -4.89 3.35 -21.15
CA GLU A 70 -5.73 4.52 -20.88
C GLU A 70 -7.15 4.17 -20.46
N ASP A 71 -7.80 3.27 -21.20
CA ASP A 71 -9.18 2.84 -20.93
C ASP A 71 -9.32 2.14 -19.56
N ASP A 72 -8.26 1.46 -19.15
CA ASP A 72 -8.24 0.69 -17.91
C ASP A 72 -7.98 1.55 -16.67
N MET A 73 -7.42 2.77 -16.81
CA MET A 73 -7.16 3.65 -15.65
C MET A 73 -8.45 4.19 -15.03
N ALA A 74 -9.41 4.62 -15.86
CA ALA A 74 -10.69 5.14 -15.38
C ALA A 74 -11.55 4.03 -14.75
N ALA A 75 -11.59 2.85 -15.40
CA ALA A 75 -12.27 1.66 -14.90
C ALA A 75 -11.64 1.15 -13.59
N PHE A 76 -10.31 1.23 -13.48
CA PHE A 76 -9.60 0.89 -12.24
C PHE A 76 -10.10 1.76 -11.10
N SER A 77 -10.10 3.09 -11.23
CA SER A 77 -10.56 3.99 -10.16
C SER A 77 -12.00 3.69 -9.69
N GLN A 78 -12.94 3.52 -10.64
CA GLN A 78 -14.35 3.26 -10.30
C GLN A 78 -14.57 1.89 -9.62
N THR A 79 -13.89 0.85 -10.09
CA THR A 79 -14.03 -0.50 -9.51
C THR A 79 -13.22 -0.68 -8.23
N PHE A 80 -12.24 0.19 -8.00
CA PHE A 80 -11.35 0.07 -6.87
C PHE A 80 -12.04 0.46 -5.55
N ASP A 81 -12.86 1.50 -5.54
CA ASP A 81 -13.57 1.92 -4.32
C ASP A 81 -14.36 0.76 -3.68
N ALA A 82 -14.96 -0.09 -4.51
CA ALA A 82 -15.70 -1.27 -4.05
C ALA A 82 -14.79 -2.36 -3.44
N LYS A 83 -13.53 -2.49 -3.90
CA LYS A 83 -12.61 -3.56 -3.48
C LYS A 83 -11.56 -3.11 -2.46
N ARG A 84 -11.38 -1.80 -2.29
CA ARG A 84 -10.40 -1.20 -1.37
C ARG A 84 -10.54 -1.74 0.04
N THR A 85 -11.78 -1.78 0.53
CA THR A 85 -12.14 -2.30 1.84
C THR A 85 -11.76 -3.77 1.98
N ASP A 86 -12.02 -4.61 0.96
CA ASP A 86 -11.68 -6.03 0.98
C ASP A 86 -10.16 -6.26 1.00
N TYR A 87 -9.39 -5.49 0.23
CA TYR A 87 -7.93 -5.58 0.26
C TYR A 87 -7.36 -5.12 1.61
N PHE A 88 -7.93 -4.06 2.18
CA PHE A 88 -7.56 -3.59 3.52
C PHE A 88 -7.82 -4.67 4.58
N TYR A 89 -9.02 -5.26 4.56
CA TYR A 89 -9.36 -6.35 5.48
C TYR A 89 -8.49 -7.59 5.26
N GLY A 90 -8.20 -7.94 4.01
CA GLY A 90 -7.26 -9.01 3.68
C GLY A 90 -5.88 -8.77 4.29
N MET A 91 -5.33 -7.55 4.15
CA MET A 91 -4.02 -7.19 4.72
C MET A 91 -3.97 -7.35 6.24
N ILE A 92 -5.00 -6.88 6.95
CA ILE A 92 -5.02 -7.00 8.42
C ILE A 92 -5.20 -8.46 8.87
N SER A 93 -6.00 -9.24 8.14
CA SER A 93 -6.34 -10.62 8.49
C SER A 93 -5.29 -11.64 8.07
N LEU A 94 -4.38 -11.30 7.16
CA LEU A 94 -3.29 -12.18 6.77
C LEU A 94 -2.39 -12.49 7.97
N GLU A 95 -2.18 -13.78 8.20
CA GLU A 95 -1.15 -14.27 9.12
C GLU A 95 0.21 -13.89 8.55
N LYS A 96 1.02 -13.22 9.38
CA LYS A 96 2.29 -12.66 8.94
C LYS A 96 3.43 -13.56 9.39
N PRO A 97 4.39 -13.86 8.50
CA PRO A 97 5.47 -14.78 8.83
C PRO A 97 6.33 -14.22 9.97
N ALA A 98 6.87 -15.12 10.80
CA ALA A 98 7.96 -14.79 11.69
C ALA A 98 9.21 -14.44 10.86
N ILE A 99 9.91 -13.37 11.22
CA ILE A 99 11.11 -12.92 10.52
C ILE A 99 12.32 -13.34 11.37
N LEU A 100 13.10 -14.26 10.82
CA LEU A 100 14.36 -14.73 11.43
C LEU A 100 15.50 -14.37 10.48
N LEU A 101 16.49 -13.64 11.00
CA LEU A 101 17.74 -13.44 10.28
C LEU A 101 18.74 -14.53 10.70
N LYS A 102 19.50 -15.03 9.72
CA LYS A 102 20.58 -16.01 9.93
C LYS A 102 21.86 -15.32 10.36
#